data_AF-A0A535W310-F1
#
_entry.id   AF-A0A535W310-F1
#
_cell.length_a   1.000
_cell.length_b   1.000
_cell.length_c   1.000
_cell.angle_alpha   90.00
_cell.angle_beta   90.00
_cell.angle_gamma   90.00
#
_symmetry.space_group_name_H-M   'P 1'
#
loop_
_entity.id
_entity.type
_entity.pdbx_description
1 polymer ?
#
loop_
_entity_poly.entity_id
_entity_poly.type
_entity_poly.pdbx_seq_one_letter_code
_entity_poly.pdbx_strand_id
1 'polypeptide(L)'
;MKGSKRRRRRLALGFGLAQLIAALVLAGPSAVSAGTTVNLDQWATLDDAWQNGNLNGNNSRYPEGGIVPFRLALEGLSPGAHEIRLEYDFTAGGHKAYDFLATWNATNAGGAICLPSGGAISSMCPSLPSPSTYPFPTDYFVTDGLSVLSAQFYAGMSRRLTLWGGSIASISAPVHSGSASGNSSVEIRVSFTTTGNAVLLAWGGHLAQSSFWDTQAGGAADGASLVSGAPWHVRTRGLDGSGAKNQDRSIQPSAIVGELPPGGPGVPTFPPVLPPALPPAPPPLQGLTPPNTSIEAPGAVAEPLSISTVVLGTVIGLSFALALTRPTRRRR
;
A
#
# COMPACT_ATOMS: atom_id res chain seq x y z
N MET A 1 -84.46 45.66 55.38
CA MET A 1 -84.54 44.99 54.05
C MET A 1 -84.18 46.00 52.97
N LYS A 2 -83.31 45.61 52.02
CA LYS A 2 -83.07 46.14 50.66
C LYS A 2 -83.16 47.68 50.49
N GLY A 3 -82.11 48.46 50.24
CA GLY A 3 -80.98 48.25 49.34
C GLY A 3 -81.09 49.24 48.16
N SER A 4 -80.06 50.01 47.85
CA SER A 4 -79.67 50.31 46.46
C SER A 4 -78.28 50.97 46.42
N LYS A 5 -77.48 50.53 45.43
CA LYS A 5 -76.10 50.96 45.16
C LYS A 5 -76.11 52.11 44.14
N ARG A 6 -75.18 53.07 44.27
CA ARG A 6 -74.08 53.39 43.30
C ARG A 6 -73.69 54.87 43.28
N ARG A 7 -72.39 55.06 42.98
CA ARG A 7 -71.65 56.23 42.41
C ARG A 7 -71.03 57.18 43.44
N ARG A 8 -69.81 57.74 43.28
CA ARG A 8 -68.69 57.63 42.32
C ARG A 8 -67.50 58.42 42.93
N ARG A 9 -66.27 57.90 42.77
CA ARG A 9 -64.95 58.57 42.52
C ARG A 9 -64.40 59.63 43.49
N ARG A 10 -63.13 59.44 43.92
CA ARG A 10 -61.94 60.34 43.93
C ARG A 10 -60.76 59.57 44.56
N LEU A 11 -59.73 59.13 43.81
CA LEU A 11 -58.46 59.78 43.42
C LEU A 11 -57.46 60.04 44.57
N ALA A 12 -56.34 59.28 44.63
CA ALA A 12 -54.95 59.65 44.99
C ALA A 12 -54.14 58.37 45.33
N LEU A 13 -53.21 57.90 44.48
CA LEU A 13 -51.77 58.22 44.38
C LEU A 13 -50.91 57.69 45.56
N GLY A 14 -50.02 56.72 45.30
CA GLY A 14 -49.02 56.25 46.27
C GLY A 14 -48.20 55.02 45.85
N PHE A 15 -47.17 55.26 45.03
CA PHE A 15 -45.90 54.54 44.83
C PHE A 15 -45.67 53.11 45.38
N GLY A 16 -45.20 52.21 44.50
CA GLY A 16 -44.55 50.95 44.87
C GLY A 16 -44.28 50.02 43.68
N LEU A 17 -43.53 50.50 42.68
CA LEU A 17 -43.18 49.78 41.45
C LEU A 17 -41.83 49.05 41.59
N ALA A 18 -41.82 47.81 41.09
CA ALA A 18 -40.70 47.05 40.51
C ALA A 18 -39.54 46.59 41.40
N GLN A 19 -39.45 45.25 41.57
CA GLN A 19 -38.27 44.52 41.10
C GLN A 19 -38.70 43.24 40.36
N LEU A 20 -38.73 43.33 39.03
CA LEU A 20 -38.69 42.16 38.16
C LEU A 20 -37.21 41.99 37.78
N ILE A 21 -36.54 40.99 38.35
CA ILE A 21 -35.17 40.63 37.97
C ILE A 21 -35.25 40.01 36.56
N ALA A 22 -34.91 40.80 35.55
CA ALA A 22 -34.67 40.29 34.21
C ALA A 22 -33.31 39.59 34.20
N ALA A 23 -33.31 38.26 34.38
CA ALA A 23 -32.16 37.43 34.07
C ALA A 23 -32.03 37.36 32.54
N LEU A 24 -31.34 38.34 31.96
CA LEU A 24 -30.89 38.28 30.57
C LEU A 24 -29.73 37.29 30.51
N VAL A 25 -30.04 36.03 30.20
CA VAL A 25 -29.04 35.03 29.82
C VAL A 25 -28.42 35.52 28.52
N LEU A 26 -27.21 36.08 28.57
CA LEU A 26 -26.38 36.21 27.38
C LEU A 26 -26.03 34.79 26.93
N ALA A 27 -26.82 34.24 26.01
CA ALA A 27 -26.35 33.19 25.14
C ALA A 27 -25.17 33.79 24.35
N GLY A 28 -23.94 33.51 24.80
CA GLY A 28 -22.77 33.72 23.97
C GLY A 28 -22.97 32.98 22.64
N PRO A 29 -22.30 33.42 21.55
CA PRO A 29 -22.39 32.69 20.29
C PRO A 29 -22.01 31.23 20.56
N SER A 30 -22.97 30.32 20.40
CA SER A 30 -22.69 28.89 20.39
C SER A 30 -21.59 28.68 19.36
N ALA A 31 -20.44 28.16 19.78
CA ALA A 31 -19.40 27.76 18.84
C ALA A 31 -20.04 26.77 17.88
N VAL A 32 -20.29 27.19 16.64
CA VAL A 32 -20.69 26.29 15.57
C VAL A 32 -19.46 25.44 15.33
N SER A 33 -19.47 24.21 15.82
CA SER A 33 -18.45 23.24 15.43
C SER A 33 -18.50 23.13 13.92
N ALA A 34 -17.38 23.41 13.24
CA ALA A 34 -17.26 23.09 11.83
C ALA A 34 -17.61 21.60 11.67
N GLY A 35 -18.49 21.29 10.71
CA GLY A 35 -18.92 19.91 10.50
C GLY A 35 -17.73 19.03 10.10
N THR A 36 -17.73 17.78 10.54
CA THR A 36 -16.66 16.84 10.22
C THR A 36 -16.45 16.74 8.70
N THR A 37 -15.21 16.80 8.24
CA THR A 37 -14.85 16.65 6.82
C THR A 37 -14.05 15.37 6.61
N VAL A 38 -14.22 14.78 5.42
CA VAL A 38 -13.61 13.51 5.01
C VAL A 38 -13.04 13.73 3.62
N ASN A 39 -11.71 13.72 3.49
CA ASN A 39 -11.05 13.93 2.21
C ASN A 39 -10.08 12.79 1.91
N LEU A 40 -10.48 11.91 0.98
CA LEU A 40 -9.65 10.81 0.48
C LEU A 40 -8.85 11.30 -0.73
N ASP A 41 -7.55 11.12 -0.73
CA ASP A 41 -6.69 11.37 -1.88
C ASP A 41 -5.91 10.11 -2.24
N GLN A 42 -5.45 10.07 -3.49
CA GLN A 42 -4.52 9.05 -3.99
C GLN A 42 -3.33 9.72 -4.68
N TRP A 43 -2.18 9.04 -4.69
CA TRP A 43 -0.93 9.61 -5.19
C TRP A 43 -0.82 9.49 -6.71
N ALA A 44 -0.54 10.59 -7.40
CA ALA A 44 -0.26 10.63 -8.84
C ALA A 44 1.25 10.61 -9.08
N THR A 45 1.78 9.50 -9.61
CA THR A 45 3.24 9.30 -9.67
C THR A 45 3.95 10.18 -10.70
N LEU A 46 3.27 10.60 -11.78
CA LEU A 46 3.88 11.52 -12.76
C LEU A 46 3.76 12.98 -12.33
N ASP A 47 2.69 13.32 -11.60
CA ASP A 47 2.47 14.68 -11.11
C ASP A 47 3.22 14.96 -9.79
N ASP A 48 3.79 13.92 -9.16
CA ASP A 48 4.47 13.97 -7.85
C ASP A 48 3.59 14.64 -6.78
N ALA A 49 2.29 14.35 -6.82
CA ALA A 49 1.29 15.03 -6.03
C ALA A 49 0.16 14.10 -5.57
N TRP A 50 -0.43 14.46 -4.44
CA TRP A 50 -1.70 13.87 -4.03
C TRP A 50 -2.83 14.52 -4.83
N GLN A 51 -3.82 13.74 -5.23
CA GLN A 51 -4.97 14.27 -5.95
C GLN A 51 -6.29 13.65 -5.49
N ASN A 52 -7.34 14.45 -5.67
CA ASN A 52 -8.73 14.09 -5.43
C ASN A 52 -9.44 13.57 -6.68
N GLY A 53 -8.67 13.21 -7.71
CA GLY A 53 -9.16 12.73 -9.00
C GLY A 53 -8.71 11.31 -9.29
N ASN A 54 -9.22 10.75 -10.40
CA ASN A 54 -8.90 9.40 -10.83
C ASN A 54 -7.48 9.30 -11.39
N LEU A 55 -6.77 8.23 -11.04
CA LEU A 55 -5.47 7.91 -11.63
C LEU A 55 -5.66 7.35 -13.03
N ASN A 56 -4.83 7.78 -13.97
CA ASN A 56 -4.86 7.32 -15.36
C ASN A 56 -3.47 7.49 -16.00
N GLY A 57 -3.33 7.06 -17.25
CA GLY A 57 -2.09 7.13 -18.00
C GLY A 57 -1.54 8.53 -18.29
N ASN A 58 -2.23 9.62 -17.95
CA ASN A 58 -1.68 10.97 -18.07
C ASN A 58 -0.99 11.43 -16.80
N ASN A 59 -1.43 10.97 -15.62
CA ASN A 59 -0.94 11.44 -14.33
C ASN A 59 -0.17 10.39 -13.52
N SER A 60 -0.23 9.11 -13.93
CA SER A 60 0.29 8.01 -13.12
C SER A 60 0.84 6.84 -13.92
N ARG A 61 1.84 6.19 -13.33
CA ARG A 61 2.43 4.92 -13.72
C ARG A 61 2.58 4.06 -12.47
N TYR A 62 1.98 2.87 -12.49
CA TYR A 62 2.07 1.88 -11.44
C TYR A 62 2.25 0.49 -12.06
N PRO A 63 3.23 -0.31 -11.66
CA PRO A 63 3.26 -1.72 -12.06
C PRO A 63 2.22 -2.53 -11.29
N GLU A 64 1.76 -3.65 -11.85
CA GLU A 64 1.20 -4.72 -11.04
C GLU A 64 2.20 -5.12 -9.94
N GLY A 65 1.72 -5.44 -8.74
CA GLY A 65 2.56 -5.60 -7.55
C GLY A 65 2.94 -4.29 -6.86
N GLY A 66 2.74 -3.17 -7.56
CA GLY A 66 2.90 -1.83 -7.02
C GLY A 66 1.84 -1.51 -5.96
N ILE A 67 2.15 -0.51 -5.14
CA ILE A 67 1.23 0.05 -4.16
C ILE A 67 0.75 1.39 -4.67
N VAL A 68 -0.57 1.54 -4.74
CA VAL A 68 -1.24 2.83 -4.88
C VAL A 68 -1.43 3.42 -3.48
N PRO A 69 -0.72 4.51 -3.13
CA PRO A 69 -0.89 5.18 -1.85
C PRO A 69 -2.21 5.93 -1.77
N PHE A 70 -2.89 5.81 -0.63
CA PHE A 70 -4.06 6.57 -0.24
C PHE A 70 -3.77 7.34 1.05
N ARG A 71 -4.29 8.56 1.14
CA ARG A 71 -4.34 9.32 2.39
C ARG A 71 -5.74 9.85 2.65
N LEU A 72 -6.12 9.91 3.91
CA LEU A 72 -7.44 10.37 4.34
C LEU A 72 -7.28 11.43 5.43
N ALA A 73 -7.59 12.68 5.08
CA ALA A 73 -7.69 13.77 6.05
C ALA A 73 -9.10 13.79 6.65
N LEU A 74 -9.18 13.62 7.96
CA LEU A 74 -10.40 13.78 8.74
C LEU A 74 -10.23 15.02 9.63
N GLU A 75 -11.13 15.98 9.50
CA GLU A 75 -11.09 17.25 10.24
C GLU A 75 -12.43 17.48 10.94
N GLY A 76 -12.43 18.27 12.02
CA GLY A 76 -13.64 18.55 12.80
C GLY A 76 -14.15 17.33 13.57
N LEU A 77 -13.23 16.47 14.04
CA LEU A 77 -13.55 15.39 14.97
C LEU A 77 -13.73 15.92 16.39
N SER A 78 -14.58 15.25 17.17
CA SER A 78 -14.64 15.43 18.62
C SER A 78 -13.59 14.53 19.29
N PRO A 79 -12.89 14.97 20.36
CA PRO A 79 -12.02 14.08 21.12
C PRO A 79 -12.78 12.83 21.60
N GLY A 80 -12.21 11.64 21.41
CA GLY A 80 -12.86 10.39 21.75
C GLY A 80 -12.49 9.23 20.84
N ALA A 81 -13.35 8.20 20.85
CA ALA A 81 -13.23 7.02 20.01
C ALA A 81 -14.05 7.19 18.72
N HIS A 82 -13.50 6.71 17.61
CA HIS A 82 -14.08 6.77 16.28
C HIS A 82 -13.95 5.43 15.56
N GLU A 83 -14.84 5.20 14.59
CA GLU A 83 -14.77 4.07 13.67
C GLU A 83 -14.92 4.58 12.24
N ILE A 84 -14.10 4.03 11.34
CA ILE A 84 -14.25 4.22 9.90
C ILE A 84 -14.07 2.89 9.17
N ARG A 85 -14.76 2.74 8.04
CA ARG A 85 -14.62 1.57 7.17
C ARG A 85 -13.78 1.90 5.96
N LEU A 86 -12.78 1.08 5.71
CA LEU A 86 -12.03 1.04 4.48
C LEU A 86 -12.61 -0.08 3.61
N GLU A 87 -12.88 0.21 2.36
CA GLU A 87 -13.40 -0.75 1.40
C GLU A 87 -12.55 -0.70 0.13
N TYR A 88 -12.31 -1.83 -0.51
CA TYR A 88 -11.68 -1.86 -1.83
C TYR A 88 -12.35 -2.93 -2.69
N ASP A 89 -12.38 -2.71 -4.01
CA ASP A 89 -12.84 -3.74 -4.93
C ASP A 89 -11.75 -4.80 -5.10
N PHE A 90 -12.09 -6.05 -4.76
CA PHE A 90 -11.22 -7.21 -4.90
C PHE A 90 -11.19 -7.70 -6.34
N THR A 91 -12.36 -7.81 -6.97
CA THR A 91 -12.48 -8.12 -8.39
C THR A 91 -13.38 -7.14 -9.11
N ALA A 92 -13.08 -6.92 -10.38
CA ALA A 92 -13.95 -6.20 -11.30
C ALA A 92 -14.01 -6.93 -12.64
N GLY A 93 -15.22 -7.33 -13.05
CA GLY A 93 -15.40 -8.13 -14.26
C GLY A 93 -14.69 -9.50 -14.23
N GLY A 94 -14.42 -10.03 -13.03
CA GLY A 94 -13.76 -11.33 -12.83
C GLY A 94 -12.25 -11.27 -12.56
N HIS A 95 -11.59 -10.17 -12.93
CA HIS A 95 -10.15 -10.01 -12.75
C HIS A 95 -9.80 -9.39 -11.40
N LYS A 96 -8.65 -9.77 -10.82
CA LYS A 96 -8.21 -9.27 -9.53
C LYS A 96 -7.75 -7.82 -9.65
N ALA A 97 -8.29 -6.96 -8.80
CA ALA A 97 -8.08 -5.52 -8.81
C ALA A 97 -7.08 -5.13 -7.71
N TYR A 98 -7.59 -4.71 -6.55
CA TYR A 98 -6.80 -4.65 -5.33
C TYR A 98 -6.96 -5.95 -4.56
N ASP A 99 -5.88 -6.70 -4.36
CA ASP A 99 -5.96 -7.99 -3.66
C ASP A 99 -5.76 -7.86 -2.15
N PHE A 100 -5.05 -6.84 -1.66
CA PHE A 100 -4.94 -6.52 -0.23
C PHE A 100 -4.48 -5.08 0.05
N LEU A 101 -4.63 -4.66 1.31
CA LEU A 101 -4.06 -3.40 1.81
C LEU A 101 -2.62 -3.56 2.32
N ALA A 102 -1.80 -2.54 2.06
CA ALA A 102 -0.37 -2.47 2.35
C ALA A 102 0.00 -1.15 3.06
N THR A 103 1.27 -1.00 3.42
CA THR A 103 1.86 0.27 3.87
C THR A 103 1.97 1.24 2.71
N TRP A 104 1.48 2.47 2.91
CA TRP A 104 1.29 3.47 1.85
C TRP A 104 2.55 3.80 1.04
N ASN A 105 3.72 3.82 1.67
CA ASN A 105 4.98 4.23 1.04
C ASN A 105 5.91 3.05 0.69
N ALA A 106 5.36 1.85 0.47
CA ALA A 106 6.18 0.65 0.24
C ALA A 106 6.83 0.60 -1.17
N THR A 107 6.22 1.22 -2.19
CA THR A 107 6.81 1.34 -3.55
C THR A 107 6.83 2.76 -4.09
N ASN A 108 5.88 3.61 -3.67
CA ASN A 108 5.71 4.96 -4.18
C ASN A 108 5.61 5.98 -3.03
N ALA A 109 5.60 7.27 -3.36
CA ALA A 109 5.34 8.39 -2.45
C ALA A 109 6.33 8.62 -1.29
N GLY A 110 7.48 7.92 -1.22
CA GLY A 110 8.77 8.37 -0.66
C GLY A 110 8.84 9.12 0.69
N GLY A 111 7.81 9.11 1.54
CA GLY A 111 7.73 9.99 2.74
C GLY A 111 7.03 11.33 2.52
N ALA A 112 6.44 11.56 1.34
CA ALA A 112 5.83 12.79 0.90
C ALA A 112 4.35 12.96 1.35
N ILE A 113 4.04 12.55 2.59
CA ILE A 113 2.67 12.48 3.10
C ILE A 113 1.96 13.85 3.17
N CYS A 114 2.72 14.92 3.40
CA CYS A 114 2.22 16.29 3.51
C CYS A 114 2.41 17.14 2.25
N LEU A 115 2.72 16.53 1.10
CA LEU A 115 2.74 17.31 -0.14
C LEU A 115 1.35 17.88 -0.46
N PRO A 116 1.29 19.09 -1.05
CA PRO A 116 0.06 19.71 -1.48
C PRO A 116 -0.82 18.74 -2.29
N SER A 117 -2.12 18.88 -2.12
CA SER A 117 -3.12 18.06 -2.78
C SER A 117 -3.86 18.80 -3.87
N GLY A 118 -4.38 18.07 -4.85
CA GLY A 118 -5.58 18.48 -5.59
C GLY A 118 -6.87 18.44 -4.73
N GLY A 119 -6.83 17.79 -3.56
CA GLY A 119 -7.89 17.80 -2.53
C GLY A 119 -7.58 18.67 -1.30
N ALA A 120 -8.21 18.37 -0.16
CA ALA A 120 -7.92 19.04 1.11
C ALA A 120 -6.71 18.40 1.82
N ILE A 121 -5.67 19.19 2.07
CA ILE A 121 -4.55 18.81 2.94
C ILE A 121 -5.01 18.83 4.40
N SER A 122 -4.52 17.90 5.22
CA SER A 122 -4.82 17.93 6.66
C SER A 122 -4.24 19.18 7.31
N SER A 123 -4.99 19.74 8.27
CA SER A 123 -4.57 20.89 9.08
C SER A 123 -3.31 20.63 9.92
N MET A 124 -2.95 19.35 10.11
CA MET A 124 -1.74 18.95 10.82
C MET A 124 -0.45 19.07 9.99
N CYS A 125 -0.55 19.24 8.67
CA CYS A 125 0.62 19.43 7.82
C CYS A 125 1.21 20.85 7.96
N PRO A 126 2.53 21.04 7.75
CA PRO A 126 3.52 20.04 7.35
C PRO A 126 4.12 19.23 8.51
N SER A 127 3.83 19.61 9.76
CA SER A 127 4.47 19.07 10.96
C SER A 127 3.56 18.07 11.67
N LEU A 128 3.51 16.85 11.14
CA LEU A 128 2.72 15.78 11.73
C LEU A 128 3.27 15.34 13.11
N PRO A 129 2.41 14.96 14.06
CA PRO A 129 2.84 14.34 15.32
C PRO A 129 3.49 12.96 15.07
N SER A 130 3.91 12.26 16.12
CA SER A 130 4.36 10.87 15.97
C SER A 130 3.22 9.98 15.45
N PRO A 131 3.47 9.09 14.47
CA PRO A 131 2.44 8.20 13.95
C PRO A 131 2.13 7.04 14.91
N SER A 132 0.87 6.65 14.97
CA SER A 132 0.44 5.32 15.37
C SER A 132 0.45 4.40 14.15
N THR A 133 0.98 3.18 14.27
CA THR A 133 0.92 2.18 13.19
C THR A 133 0.35 0.86 13.68
N TYR A 134 -0.45 0.21 12.86
CA TYR A 134 -1.09 -1.05 13.20
C TYR A 134 -1.06 -2.01 11.99
N PRO A 135 -0.72 -3.30 12.16
CA PRO A 135 -0.70 -4.24 11.05
C PRO A 135 -2.11 -4.51 10.53
N PHE A 136 -2.29 -4.56 9.21
CA PHE A 136 -3.52 -5.10 8.65
C PHE A 136 -3.61 -6.60 8.97
N PRO A 137 -4.77 -7.12 9.38
CA PRO A 137 -4.92 -8.55 9.61
C PRO A 137 -4.64 -9.37 8.35
N THR A 138 -4.29 -10.64 8.56
CA THR A 138 -4.14 -11.62 7.49
C THR A 138 -5.49 -11.85 6.80
N ASP A 139 -5.44 -12.00 5.48
CA ASP A 139 -6.60 -12.37 4.68
C ASP A 139 -6.45 -13.82 4.22
N TYR A 140 -7.39 -14.66 4.62
CA TYR A 140 -7.39 -16.10 4.29
C TYR A 140 -8.35 -16.43 3.14
N PHE A 141 -8.94 -15.42 2.47
CA PHE A 141 -9.83 -15.66 1.34
C PHE A 141 -9.12 -16.41 0.22
N VAL A 142 -9.86 -17.34 -0.42
CA VAL A 142 -9.37 -18.21 -1.49
C VAL A 142 -10.28 -18.05 -2.70
N THR A 143 -9.68 -17.86 -3.87
CA THR A 143 -10.35 -17.83 -5.18
C THR A 143 -9.44 -18.48 -6.20
N ASP A 144 -10.02 -19.19 -7.17
CA ASP A 144 -9.28 -19.80 -8.28
C ASP A 144 -8.11 -20.71 -7.82
N GLY A 145 -8.25 -21.32 -6.64
CA GLY A 145 -7.25 -22.20 -6.02
C GLY A 145 -6.08 -21.48 -5.33
N LEU A 146 -6.05 -20.15 -5.34
CA LEU A 146 -5.01 -19.32 -4.71
C LEU A 146 -5.60 -18.50 -3.55
N SER A 147 -4.78 -18.24 -2.54
CA SER A 147 -5.19 -17.47 -1.36
C SER A 147 -4.61 -16.06 -1.37
N VAL A 148 -5.37 -15.10 -0.83
CA VAL A 148 -4.87 -13.73 -0.61
C VAL A 148 -3.64 -13.74 0.32
N LEU A 149 -3.59 -14.65 1.30
CA LEU A 149 -2.39 -14.86 2.12
C LEU A 149 -1.15 -15.19 1.28
N SER A 150 -1.30 -16.10 0.31
CA SER A 150 -0.19 -16.45 -0.59
C SER A 150 0.19 -15.28 -1.51
N ALA A 151 -0.78 -14.45 -1.93
CA ALA A 151 -0.51 -13.22 -2.67
C ALA A 151 0.31 -12.23 -1.82
N GLN A 152 -0.05 -12.07 -0.53
CA GLN A 152 0.68 -11.21 0.42
C GLN A 152 2.13 -11.67 0.62
N PHE A 153 2.35 -13.00 0.75
CA PHE A 153 3.70 -13.56 0.82
C PHE A 153 4.46 -13.41 -0.50
N TYR A 154 3.80 -13.67 -1.63
CA TYR A 154 4.38 -13.53 -2.96
C TYR A 154 4.81 -12.10 -3.24
N ALA A 155 4.03 -11.10 -2.83
CA ALA A 155 4.36 -9.69 -2.99
C ALA A 155 5.47 -9.22 -2.04
N GLY A 156 5.55 -9.77 -0.82
CA GLY A 156 6.58 -9.41 0.16
C GLY A 156 6.46 -7.98 0.71
N MET A 157 5.28 -7.36 0.58
CA MET A 157 5.07 -5.94 0.92
C MET A 157 4.70 -5.76 2.40
N SER A 158 5.19 -4.69 3.04
CA SER A 158 4.76 -4.32 4.39
C SER A 158 3.27 -4.00 4.41
N ARG A 159 2.55 -4.45 5.45
CA ARG A 159 1.09 -4.27 5.58
C ARG A 159 0.71 -3.60 6.89
N ARG A 160 0.85 -2.27 6.95
CA ARG A 160 0.50 -1.46 8.12
C ARG A 160 -0.25 -0.20 7.74
N LEU A 161 -1.35 0.06 8.44
CA LEU A 161 -2.01 1.37 8.45
C LEU A 161 -1.16 2.35 9.27
N THR A 162 -1.02 3.58 8.78
CA THR A 162 -0.39 4.68 9.51
C THR A 162 -1.45 5.73 9.85
N LEU A 163 -1.43 6.23 11.07
CA LEU A 163 -2.35 7.26 11.55
C LEU A 163 -1.57 8.33 12.32
N TRP A 164 -1.81 9.60 12.00
CA TRP A 164 -1.34 10.76 12.74
C TRP A 164 -2.51 11.47 13.42
N GLY A 165 -2.24 12.14 14.55
CA GLY A 165 -3.27 12.87 15.32
C GLY A 165 -4.10 11.97 16.26
N GLY A 166 -3.74 10.70 16.40
CA GLY A 166 -4.46 9.74 17.25
C GLY A 166 -3.75 8.41 17.40
N SER A 167 -4.46 7.43 17.94
CA SER A 167 -3.97 6.07 18.20
C SER A 167 -4.93 5.03 17.62
N ILE A 168 -4.40 4.10 16.81
CA ILE A 168 -5.19 2.98 16.29
C ILE A 168 -5.44 1.98 17.42
N ALA A 169 -6.70 1.67 17.69
CA ALA A 169 -7.10 0.71 18.71
C ALA A 169 -7.19 -0.72 18.13
N SER A 170 -7.82 -0.87 16.97
CA SER A 170 -7.98 -2.17 16.30
C SER A 170 -8.24 -2.01 14.81
N ILE A 171 -7.96 -3.08 14.07
CA ILE A 171 -8.36 -3.26 12.68
C ILE A 171 -9.04 -4.63 12.57
N SER A 172 -10.25 -4.68 12.00
CA SER A 172 -10.98 -5.94 11.84
C SER A 172 -10.36 -6.84 10.78
N ALA A 173 -10.68 -8.14 10.83
CA ALA A 173 -10.40 -9.04 9.71
C ALA A 173 -11.11 -8.54 8.43
N PRO A 174 -10.54 -8.78 7.24
CA PRO A 174 -11.17 -8.43 5.97
C PRO A 174 -12.44 -9.25 5.74
N VAL A 175 -13.50 -8.61 5.26
CA VAL A 175 -14.78 -9.27 4.94
C VAL A 175 -15.05 -9.12 3.45
N HIS A 176 -15.01 -10.24 2.72
CA HIS A 176 -15.29 -10.29 1.29
C HIS A 176 -16.79 -10.36 1.02
N SER A 177 -17.22 -9.70 -0.06
CA SER A 177 -18.60 -9.71 -0.53
C SER A 177 -18.67 -9.67 -2.06
N GLY A 178 -19.72 -10.24 -2.64
CA GLY A 178 -19.86 -10.37 -4.09
C GLY A 178 -19.19 -11.64 -4.65
N SER A 179 -19.16 -11.75 -5.97
CA SER A 179 -18.60 -12.92 -6.69
C SER A 179 -17.24 -12.58 -7.27
N ALA A 180 -16.22 -13.39 -6.98
CA ALA A 180 -14.88 -13.20 -7.54
C ALA A 180 -14.84 -13.34 -9.06
N SER A 181 -15.77 -14.09 -9.66
CA SER A 181 -15.95 -14.20 -11.13
C SER A 181 -16.65 -12.98 -11.77
N GLY A 182 -17.04 -12.00 -10.95
CA GLY A 182 -17.65 -10.75 -11.40
C GLY A 182 -17.07 -9.59 -10.60
N ASN A 183 -17.94 -8.81 -9.95
CA ASN A 183 -17.52 -7.75 -9.03
C ASN A 183 -17.60 -8.24 -7.59
N SER A 184 -16.54 -7.98 -6.84
CA SER A 184 -16.47 -8.27 -5.41
C SER A 184 -15.67 -7.18 -4.68
N SER A 185 -15.90 -7.04 -3.39
CA SER A 185 -15.26 -6.04 -2.55
C SER A 185 -14.90 -6.60 -1.18
N VAL A 186 -13.99 -5.91 -0.50
CA VAL A 186 -13.52 -6.24 0.84
C VAL A 186 -13.73 -5.06 1.76
N GLU A 187 -14.37 -5.27 2.90
CA GLU A 187 -14.52 -4.29 3.98
C GLU A 187 -13.57 -4.57 5.14
N ILE A 188 -12.94 -3.53 5.67
CA ILE A 188 -12.13 -3.54 6.89
C ILE A 188 -12.57 -2.37 7.78
N ARG A 189 -12.76 -2.62 9.07
CA ARG A 189 -13.10 -1.60 10.07
C ARG A 189 -11.86 -1.18 10.83
N VAL A 190 -11.68 0.12 10.99
CA VAL A 190 -10.61 0.73 11.76
C VAL A 190 -11.22 1.49 12.93
N SER A 191 -10.86 1.10 14.14
CA SER A 191 -11.22 1.83 15.35
C SER A 191 -10.00 2.58 15.87
N PHE A 192 -10.16 3.85 16.20
CA PHE A 192 -9.06 4.70 16.70
C PHE A 192 -9.56 5.69 17.74
N THR A 193 -8.64 6.29 18.48
CA THR A 193 -8.91 7.40 19.40
C THR A 193 -8.13 8.64 19.02
N THR A 194 -8.69 9.82 19.26
CA THR A 194 -7.99 11.11 19.11
C THR A 194 -8.29 12.02 20.30
N THR A 195 -7.31 12.84 20.68
CA THR A 195 -7.49 13.94 21.64
C THR A 195 -7.67 15.29 20.94
N GLY A 196 -7.43 15.35 19.63
CA GLY A 196 -7.55 16.54 18.81
C GLY A 196 -8.84 16.54 17.99
N ASN A 197 -8.89 17.43 17.01
CA ASN A 197 -9.99 17.55 16.06
C ASN A 197 -9.63 17.10 14.64
N ALA A 198 -8.41 16.58 14.44
CA ALA A 198 -7.91 16.16 13.14
C ALA A 198 -7.14 14.85 13.26
N VAL A 199 -7.34 13.95 12.29
CA VAL A 199 -6.47 12.79 12.08
C VAL A 199 -6.16 12.63 10.60
N LEU A 200 -4.99 12.08 10.30
CA LEU A 200 -4.57 11.76 8.94
C LEU A 200 -4.24 10.27 8.90
N LEU A 201 -4.95 9.53 8.06
CA LEU A 201 -4.68 8.10 7.84
C LEU A 201 -3.95 7.93 6.51
N ALA A 202 -3.06 6.94 6.42
CA ALA A 202 -2.42 6.54 5.18
C ALA A 202 -2.24 5.03 5.09
N TRP A 203 -2.62 4.47 3.94
CA TRP A 203 -2.46 3.06 3.58
C TRP A 203 -2.18 2.94 2.08
N GLY A 204 -1.87 1.74 1.64
CA GLY A 204 -1.68 1.40 0.24
C GLY A 204 -2.69 0.36 -0.22
N GLY A 205 -3.16 0.45 -1.46
CA GLY A 205 -3.78 -0.67 -2.16
C GLY A 205 -2.74 -1.38 -3.01
N HIS A 206 -2.55 -2.68 -2.82
CA HIS A 206 -1.68 -3.48 -3.67
C HIS A 206 -2.41 -3.85 -4.96
N LEU A 207 -1.80 -3.55 -6.11
CA LEU A 207 -2.34 -3.95 -7.41
C LEU A 207 -2.04 -5.43 -7.64
N ALA A 208 -3.08 -6.22 -7.86
CA ALA A 208 -2.95 -7.65 -8.07
C ALA A 208 -1.97 -7.98 -9.22
N GLN A 209 -1.11 -8.96 -8.98
CA GLN A 209 -0.09 -9.43 -9.93
C GLN A 209 -0.62 -10.56 -10.78
N SER A 210 -0.56 -10.41 -12.10
CA SER A 210 -0.86 -11.47 -13.05
C SER A 210 0.09 -12.67 -12.91
N SER A 211 1.33 -12.43 -12.48
CA SER A 211 2.35 -13.44 -12.22
C SER A 211 2.00 -14.34 -11.02
N PHE A 212 1.11 -13.89 -10.15
CA PHE A 212 0.56 -14.66 -9.05
C PHE A 212 -0.84 -15.20 -9.42
N TRP A 213 -1.77 -14.30 -9.75
CA TRP A 213 -3.14 -14.66 -10.05
C TRP A 213 -3.22 -15.30 -11.44
N ASP A 214 -3.62 -16.58 -11.44
CA ASP A 214 -3.76 -17.53 -12.54
C ASP A 214 -2.50 -18.02 -13.25
N THR A 215 -1.46 -17.22 -13.52
CA THR A 215 -0.24 -17.76 -14.17
C THR A 215 0.53 -18.72 -13.25
N GLN A 216 0.48 -18.52 -11.94
CA GLN A 216 1.11 -19.42 -10.97
C GLN A 216 0.49 -20.82 -10.98
N ALA A 217 -0.80 -20.91 -11.35
CA ALA A 217 -1.53 -22.17 -11.51
C ALA A 217 -1.47 -22.71 -12.97
N GLY A 218 -0.69 -22.07 -13.85
CA GLY A 218 -0.58 -22.42 -15.27
C GLY A 218 -1.70 -21.87 -16.16
N GLY A 219 -2.49 -20.93 -15.65
CA GLY A 219 -3.55 -20.20 -16.35
C GLY A 219 -3.05 -18.94 -17.08
N ALA A 220 -4.00 -18.14 -17.56
CA ALA A 220 -3.72 -16.85 -18.20
C ALA A 220 -3.37 -15.78 -17.15
N ALA A 221 -2.96 -14.59 -17.59
CA ALA A 221 -2.80 -13.44 -16.71
C ALA A 221 -4.16 -13.01 -16.11
N ASP A 222 -4.22 -12.81 -14.78
CA ASP A 222 -5.44 -12.39 -14.06
C ASP A 222 -5.18 -11.30 -13.00
N GLY A 223 -4.23 -10.40 -13.27
CA GLY A 223 -3.90 -9.26 -12.41
C GLY A 223 -4.68 -7.99 -12.73
N ALA A 224 -4.30 -6.90 -12.06
CA ALA A 224 -5.00 -5.62 -12.16
C ALA A 224 -5.03 -5.08 -13.61
N SER A 225 -3.98 -5.26 -14.40
CA SER A 225 -3.92 -4.76 -15.78
C SER A 225 -4.99 -5.36 -16.71
N LEU A 226 -5.65 -6.45 -16.31
CA LEU A 226 -6.63 -7.17 -17.12
C LEU A 226 -8.05 -6.62 -16.97
N VAL A 227 -8.34 -5.87 -15.91
CA VAL A 227 -9.66 -5.25 -15.77
C VAL A 227 -9.84 -4.19 -16.83
N SER A 228 -11.06 -4.12 -17.36
CA SER A 228 -11.46 -3.13 -18.35
C SER A 228 -12.18 -1.94 -17.71
N GLY A 229 -11.91 -0.73 -18.21
CA GLY A 229 -12.54 0.51 -17.76
C GLY A 229 -12.00 1.01 -16.42
N ALA A 230 -12.77 1.83 -15.70
CA ALA A 230 -12.41 2.33 -14.36
C ALA A 230 -13.36 1.85 -13.24
N PRO A 231 -13.87 0.60 -13.24
CA PRO A 231 -14.94 0.20 -12.33
C PRO A 231 -14.49 -0.08 -10.90
N TRP A 232 -13.19 -0.18 -10.62
CA TRP A 232 -12.69 -0.50 -9.28
C TRP A 232 -12.34 0.77 -8.48
N HIS A 233 -12.48 0.70 -7.17
CA HIS A 233 -12.21 1.81 -6.28
C HIS A 233 -11.65 1.34 -4.93
N VAL A 234 -10.99 2.27 -4.24
CA VAL A 234 -10.85 2.26 -2.78
C VAL A 234 -11.79 3.29 -2.21
N ARG A 235 -12.43 2.97 -1.09
CA ARG A 235 -13.49 3.78 -0.49
C ARG A 235 -13.32 3.90 1.01
N THR A 236 -13.80 5.02 1.54
CA THR A 236 -13.94 5.25 2.98
C THR A 236 -15.40 5.49 3.28
N ARG A 237 -15.95 4.76 4.25
CA ARG A 237 -17.38 4.84 4.58
C ARG A 237 -17.64 4.91 6.06
N GLY A 238 -18.77 5.54 6.37
CA GLY A 238 -19.41 5.43 7.68
C GLY A 238 -18.55 5.92 8.85
N LEU A 239 -17.77 6.99 8.65
CA LEU A 239 -17.17 7.71 9.77
C LEU A 239 -18.29 8.16 10.72
N ASP A 240 -18.18 7.80 11.98
CA ASP A 240 -19.15 8.15 13.00
C ASP A 240 -19.30 9.69 13.14
N GLY A 241 -20.53 10.15 13.38
CA GLY A 241 -20.82 11.58 13.47
C GLY A 241 -20.67 12.40 12.17
N SER A 242 -20.20 11.80 11.06
CA SER A 242 -19.91 12.54 9.82
C SER A 242 -21.13 12.82 8.93
N GLY A 243 -22.29 12.23 9.21
CA GLY A 243 -23.48 12.35 8.37
C GLY A 243 -23.36 11.61 7.02
N ALA A 244 -22.68 10.46 7.00
CA ALA A 244 -22.48 9.62 5.81
C ALA A 244 -21.63 10.24 4.70
N LYS A 245 -20.56 10.97 5.08
CA LYS A 245 -19.56 11.52 4.14
C LYS A 245 -18.64 10.42 3.60
N ASN A 246 -19.17 9.63 2.69
CA ASN A 246 -18.41 8.60 2.00
C ASN A 246 -17.54 9.21 0.90
N GLN A 247 -16.37 8.62 0.65
CA GLN A 247 -15.46 9.01 -0.44
C GLN A 247 -14.97 7.75 -1.14
N ASP A 248 -14.60 7.88 -2.41
CA ASP A 248 -14.01 6.81 -3.22
C ASP A 248 -13.03 7.36 -4.25
N ARG A 249 -12.01 6.57 -4.58
CA ARG A 249 -11.02 6.92 -5.61
C ARG A 249 -10.73 5.72 -6.48
N SER A 250 -10.65 5.95 -7.80
CA SER A 250 -10.40 4.92 -8.81
C SER A 250 -9.07 5.13 -9.53
N ILE A 251 -8.52 4.03 -10.04
CA ILE A 251 -7.40 4.02 -10.98
C ILE A 251 -7.88 3.41 -12.30
N GLN A 252 -7.32 3.83 -13.43
CA GLN A 252 -7.61 3.25 -14.73
C GLN A 252 -6.49 2.29 -15.15
N PRO A 253 -6.78 1.25 -15.95
CA PRO A 253 -5.79 0.36 -16.55
C PRO A 253 -4.70 1.11 -17.32
N SER A 254 -5.01 2.28 -17.89
CA SER A 254 -4.03 3.14 -18.55
C SER A 254 -2.91 3.65 -17.64
N ALA A 255 -3.11 3.65 -16.31
CA ALA A 255 -2.06 3.95 -15.34
C ALA A 255 -1.19 2.73 -14.99
N ILE A 256 -1.63 1.52 -15.35
CA ILE A 256 -0.91 0.28 -15.02
C ILE A 256 0.14 0.00 -16.09
N VAL A 257 1.41 -0.13 -15.69
CA VAL A 257 2.55 -0.34 -16.59
C VAL A 257 3.50 -1.42 -16.08
N GLY A 258 3.50 -2.56 -16.77
CA GLY A 258 4.33 -3.70 -16.40
C GLY A 258 3.96 -4.31 -15.05
N GLU A 259 4.89 -5.07 -14.49
CA GLU A 259 4.69 -5.88 -13.30
C GLU A 259 5.99 -5.97 -12.50
N LEU A 260 5.90 -5.95 -11.17
CA LEU A 260 7.03 -6.16 -10.27
C LEU A 260 7.39 -7.64 -10.16
N PRO A 261 8.66 -7.98 -9.91
CA PRO A 261 9.03 -9.35 -9.60
C PRO A 261 8.45 -9.77 -8.22
N PRO A 262 8.31 -11.10 -7.97
CA PRO A 262 7.96 -11.61 -6.65
C PRO A 262 8.87 -11.06 -5.55
N GLY A 263 8.24 -10.72 -4.43
CA GLY A 263 8.85 -10.14 -3.24
C GLY A 263 9.15 -8.64 -3.35
N GLY A 264 8.61 -7.97 -4.37
CA GLY A 264 8.65 -6.52 -4.51
C GLY A 264 10.05 -6.00 -4.88
N PRO A 265 10.33 -4.69 -4.70
CA PRO A 265 11.58 -4.07 -5.15
C PRO A 265 12.87 -4.58 -4.46
N GLY A 266 12.78 -5.52 -3.52
CA GLY A 266 13.88 -5.85 -2.60
C GLY A 266 14.06 -7.31 -2.20
N VAL A 267 13.33 -8.28 -2.78
CA VAL A 267 13.59 -9.71 -2.51
C VAL A 267 14.52 -10.28 -3.59
N PRO A 268 15.70 -10.78 -3.22
CA PRO A 268 16.52 -11.56 -4.14
C PRO A 268 15.72 -12.78 -4.60
N THR A 269 15.51 -12.91 -5.90
CA THR A 269 14.92 -14.10 -6.50
C THR A 269 15.81 -15.30 -6.18
N PHE A 270 15.36 -16.22 -5.33
CA PHE A 270 15.97 -17.55 -5.29
C PHE A 270 15.53 -18.31 -6.54
N PRO A 271 16.45 -18.94 -7.30
CA PRO A 271 16.06 -19.76 -8.43
C PRO A 271 15.12 -20.89 -7.96
N PRO A 272 14.15 -21.31 -8.78
CA PRO A 272 13.22 -22.36 -8.40
C PRO A 272 13.99 -23.62 -7.99
N VAL A 273 13.57 -24.24 -6.87
CA VAL A 273 14.08 -25.54 -6.47
C VAL A 273 13.79 -26.51 -7.61
N LEU A 274 14.84 -26.93 -8.32
CA LEU A 274 14.72 -27.99 -9.33
C LEU A 274 14.11 -29.21 -8.64
N PRO A 275 13.09 -29.86 -9.22
CA PRO A 275 12.62 -31.15 -8.72
C PRO A 275 13.81 -32.12 -8.70
N PRO A 276 13.85 -33.07 -7.74
CA PRO A 276 14.96 -34.02 -7.64
C PRO A 276 15.18 -34.68 -8.99
N ALA A 277 16.42 -34.65 -9.48
CA ALA A 277 16.80 -35.23 -10.76
C ALA A 277 16.31 -36.68 -10.81
N LEU A 278 15.63 -37.04 -11.91
CA LEU A 278 15.33 -38.44 -12.22
C LEU A 278 16.65 -39.23 -12.18
N PRO A 279 16.67 -40.43 -11.56
CA PRO A 279 17.86 -41.24 -11.55
C PRO A 279 18.32 -41.53 -12.98
N PRO A 280 19.64 -41.62 -13.23
CA PRO A 280 20.17 -41.84 -14.57
C PRO A 280 19.63 -43.15 -15.15
N ALA A 281 19.23 -43.11 -16.42
CA ALA A 281 18.85 -44.30 -17.16
C ALA A 281 19.99 -45.33 -17.14
N PRO A 282 19.69 -46.64 -17.00
CA PRO A 282 20.72 -47.66 -16.97
C PRO A 282 21.50 -47.68 -18.30
N PRO A 283 22.83 -47.92 -18.27
CA PRO A 283 23.66 -47.92 -19.47
C PRO A 283 23.26 -49.07 -20.43
N PRO A 284 23.48 -48.90 -21.74
CA PRO A 284 23.21 -49.96 -22.72
C PRO A 284 24.07 -51.19 -22.42
N LEU A 285 23.48 -52.39 -22.50
CA LEU A 285 24.22 -53.64 -22.41
C LEU A 285 25.20 -53.74 -23.60
N GLN A 286 26.50 -53.59 -23.35
CA GLN A 286 27.53 -53.86 -24.34
C GLN A 286 28.11 -55.27 -24.19
N GLY A 287 27.97 -56.05 -25.26
CA GLY A 287 29.01 -56.90 -25.84
C GLY A 287 29.78 -57.85 -24.92
N LEU A 288 29.37 -59.12 -24.93
CA LEU A 288 30.22 -60.24 -24.54
C LEU A 288 31.44 -60.34 -25.46
N THR A 289 32.65 -60.34 -24.92
CA THR A 289 33.85 -61.00 -25.48
C THR A 289 34.74 -61.42 -24.29
N PRO A 290 35.49 -62.57 -24.31
CA PRO A 290 36.46 -62.94 -25.35
C PRO A 290 36.60 -64.47 -25.63
N PRO A 291 37.53 -64.92 -26.51
CA PRO A 291 38.82 -65.37 -25.96
C PRO A 291 40.09 -65.09 -26.80
N ASN A 292 41.20 -65.25 -26.08
CA ASN A 292 42.63 -65.19 -26.39
C ASN A 292 43.11 -65.67 -27.77
N THR A 293 44.15 -65.02 -28.30
CA THR A 293 45.40 -65.67 -28.73
C THR A 293 46.58 -64.67 -28.78
N SER A 294 47.73 -65.17 -28.38
CA SER A 294 49.05 -64.57 -28.14
C SER A 294 49.81 -64.10 -29.40
N ILE A 295 50.78 -63.18 -29.24
CA ILE A 295 52.22 -63.32 -29.61
C ILE A 295 52.98 -61.97 -29.47
N GLU A 296 54.04 -62.00 -28.64
CA GLU A 296 55.39 -61.38 -28.75
C GLU A 296 55.64 -59.84 -28.71
N ALA A 297 56.75 -59.48 -28.03
CA ALA A 297 57.38 -58.17 -27.88
C ALA A 297 58.89 -58.33 -28.17
N PRO A 298 59.78 -57.30 -28.18
CA PRO A 298 59.62 -55.84 -28.27
C PRO A 298 60.54 -55.21 -29.36
N GLY A 299 60.49 -53.89 -29.56
CA GLY A 299 61.52 -53.16 -30.33
C GLY A 299 61.51 -51.66 -30.07
N ALA A 300 62.60 -51.13 -29.52
CA ALA A 300 62.81 -49.72 -29.20
C ALA A 300 63.89 -49.10 -30.11
N VAL A 301 63.58 -48.00 -30.80
CA VAL A 301 64.49 -46.95 -31.35
C VAL A 301 63.58 -45.86 -31.97
N ALA A 302 63.80 -44.54 -32.02
CA ALA A 302 64.89 -43.63 -31.69
C ALA A 302 64.31 -42.18 -31.61
N GLU A 303 64.97 -41.28 -30.88
CA GLU A 303 64.97 -39.81 -31.14
C GLU A 303 66.28 -39.45 -31.90
N PRO A 304 66.60 -38.19 -32.34
CA PRO A 304 65.90 -36.88 -32.29
C PRO A 304 65.99 -36.09 -33.64
N LEU A 305 65.67 -34.76 -33.62
CA LEU A 305 66.25 -33.59 -34.36
C LEU A 305 65.15 -32.62 -34.89
N SER A 306 65.28 -31.30 -35.08
CA SER A 306 65.91 -30.15 -34.40
C SER A 306 65.61 -28.86 -35.22
N ILE A 307 65.19 -27.77 -34.56
CA ILE A 307 65.48 -26.31 -34.76
C ILE A 307 65.07 -25.53 -36.05
N SER A 308 64.37 -24.39 -35.84
CA SER A 308 64.71 -22.97 -36.20
C SER A 308 63.44 -22.11 -36.01
N THR A 309 63.26 -21.14 -35.08
CA THR A 309 63.95 -19.91 -34.63
C THR A 309 63.88 -18.72 -35.61
N VAL A 310 63.47 -17.56 -35.04
CA VAL A 310 63.74 -16.13 -35.34
C VAL A 310 62.41 -15.34 -35.52
N VAL A 311 61.95 -14.33 -34.75
CA VAL A 311 62.42 -13.41 -33.67
C VAL A 311 62.35 -11.92 -34.12
N LEU A 312 61.64 -11.14 -33.28
CA LEU A 312 61.80 -9.71 -32.88
C LEU A 312 61.09 -8.52 -33.56
N GLY A 313 60.57 -7.66 -32.67
CA GLY A 313 60.47 -6.19 -32.78
C GLY A 313 59.29 -5.63 -31.97
N THR A 314 59.28 -5.55 -30.62
CA THR A 314 59.72 -4.41 -29.75
C THR A 314 59.74 -3.03 -30.44
N VAL A 315 59.15 -1.96 -29.87
CA VAL A 315 59.80 -1.04 -28.90
C VAL A 315 58.76 0.01 -28.38
N ILE A 316 58.56 0.14 -27.05
CA ILE A 316 58.90 1.27 -26.11
C ILE A 316 58.10 2.59 -26.33
N GLY A 317 57.55 3.27 -25.33
CA GLY A 317 57.52 3.06 -23.88
C GLY A 317 57.13 4.32 -23.07
N LEU A 318 57.31 4.20 -21.74
CA LEU A 318 57.56 5.22 -20.69
C LEU A 318 56.50 6.33 -20.46
N SER A 319 56.17 6.82 -19.26
CA SER A 319 56.80 6.73 -17.94
C SER A 319 55.90 7.27 -16.81
N PHE A 320 56.03 6.65 -15.63
CA PHE A 320 56.15 7.19 -14.25
C PHE A 320 55.27 8.36 -13.74
N ALA A 321 54.61 8.12 -12.59
CA ALA A 321 54.96 8.79 -11.32
C ALA A 321 54.42 8.02 -10.10
N LEU A 322 55.23 8.05 -9.04
CA LEU A 322 55.19 7.29 -7.80
C LEU A 322 54.90 8.24 -6.63
N ALA A 323 54.05 7.86 -5.67
CA ALA A 323 54.20 8.29 -4.27
C ALA A 323 53.45 7.36 -3.32
N LEU A 324 54.22 6.63 -2.49
CA LEU A 324 53.79 5.90 -1.31
C LEU A 324 53.45 6.90 -0.17
N THR A 325 52.57 6.54 0.77
CA THR A 325 52.98 6.16 2.15
C THR A 325 51.84 5.50 2.95
N ARG A 326 52.26 4.73 3.95
CA ARG A 326 51.66 3.54 4.58
C ARG A 326 50.75 3.82 5.80
N PRO A 327 50.12 2.77 6.38
CA PRO A 327 49.03 2.83 7.35
C PRO A 327 49.47 2.62 8.80
N THR A 328 48.52 2.64 9.76
CA THR A 328 48.42 1.86 11.02
C THR A 328 47.24 2.44 11.82
N ARG A 329 46.46 1.76 12.68
CA ARG A 329 46.61 0.50 13.41
C ARG A 329 45.23 0.03 13.92
N ARG A 330 45.09 -1.28 14.11
CA ARG A 330 43.94 -1.99 14.70
C ARG A 330 43.97 -1.98 16.24
N ARG A 331 42.76 -2.03 16.83
CA ARG A 331 42.29 -2.70 18.08
C ARG A 331 42.86 -2.26 19.44
N ARG A 332 41.95 -1.77 20.30
CA ARG A 332 41.27 -2.59 21.33
C ARG A 332 39.79 -2.23 21.34
#